data_AF-A0A349BBE5-F1
#
_entry.id   AF-A0A349BBE5-F1
#
_cell.length_a   1.000
_cell.length_b   1.000
_cell.length_c   1.000
_cell.angle_alpha   90.00
_cell.angle_beta   90.00
_cell.angle_gamma   90.00
#
_symmetry.space_group_name_H-M   'P 1'
#
loop_
_entity.id
_entity.type
_entity.pdbx_description
1 polymer ?
#
loop_
_entity_poly.entity_id
_entity_poly.type
_entity_poly.pdbx_seq_one_letter_code
_entity_poly.pdbx_strand_id
1 'polypeptide(L)'
;MQVRIASPVGYGPTGVDIDRLRAAGHDTAPFVTTHAAEAAEGADAVHTDVWASMGQEEESEARRRAFEGFQVDDRVMAAAGDAAIFMHCLPA
;
A
#
# COMPACT_ATOMS: atom_id res chain seq x y z
N MET A 1 -13.19 10.03 2.17
CA MET A 1 -12.48 8.79 1.78
C MET A 1 -11.48 8.45 2.87
N GLN A 2 -11.49 7.22 3.37
CA GLN A 2 -10.51 6.76 4.36
C GLN A 2 -9.36 6.08 3.62
N VAL A 3 -8.12 6.46 3.93
CA VAL A 3 -6.93 5.87 3.32
C VAL A 3 -6.15 5.10 4.38
N ARG A 4 -5.81 3.86 4.04
CA ARG A 4 -4.99 2.95 4.86
C ARG A 4 -3.78 2.56 4.02
N ILE A 5 -2.59 2.60 4.62
CA ILE A 5 -1.32 2.40 3.92
C ILE A 5 -0.56 1.27 4.62
N ALA A 6 -0.20 0.24 3.86
CA ALA A 6 0.77 -0.76 4.27
C ALA A 6 2.08 -0.55 3.51
N SER A 7 3.18 -0.40 4.25
CA SER A 7 4.52 -0.30 3.65
C SER A 7 5.58 -0.91 4.58
N PRO A 8 6.68 -1.46 4.06
CA PRO A 8 7.81 -1.84 4.89
C PRO A 8 8.38 -0.66 5.68
N VAL A 9 9.07 -0.94 6.78
CA VAL A 9 9.78 0.09 7.55
C VAL A 9 10.76 0.84 6.64
N GLY A 10 10.69 2.17 6.65
CA GLY A 10 11.53 3.04 5.81
C GLY A 10 10.97 3.35 4.41
N TYR A 11 9.86 2.71 4.00
CA TYR A 11 9.19 2.96 2.72
C TYR A 11 7.82 3.65 2.88
N GLY A 12 7.42 3.93 4.12
CA GLY A 12 6.14 4.55 4.43
C GLY A 12 6.10 6.07 4.19
N PRO A 13 4.91 6.67 4.32
CA PRO A 13 4.72 8.11 4.13
C PRO A 13 5.57 8.90 5.14
N THR A 14 6.19 9.97 4.65
CA THR A 14 6.90 10.93 5.50
C THR A 14 5.91 11.87 6.20
N GLY A 15 6.38 12.65 7.19
CA GLY A 15 5.55 13.69 7.81
C GLY A 15 4.97 14.68 6.79
N VAL A 16 5.74 15.01 5.74
CA VAL A 16 5.29 15.88 4.64
C VAL A 16 4.14 15.25 3.86
N ASP A 17 4.17 13.94 3.63
CA ASP A 17 3.09 13.24 2.94
C ASP A 17 1.82 13.19 3.77
N ILE A 18 1.94 12.98 5.09
CA ILE A 18 0.81 13.05 6.03
C ILE A 18 0.18 14.45 6.03
N ASP A 19 0.99 15.51 6.04
CA ASP A 19 0.50 16.88 6.00
C ASP A 19 -0.20 17.21 4.68
N ARG A 20 0.29 16.68 3.55
CA ARG A 20 -0.38 16.77 2.25
C ARG A 20 -1.74 16.08 2.24
N LEU A 21 -1.84 14.89 2.84
CA LEU A 21 -3.11 14.17 2.97
C LEU A 21 -4.12 14.96 3.80
N ARG A 22 -3.69 15.53 4.93
CA ARG A 22 -4.56 16.41 5.75
C ARG A 22 -5.04 17.62 4.96
N ALA A 23 -4.14 18.29 4.24
CA ALA A 23 -4.49 19.46 3.43
C ALA A 23 -5.47 19.13 2.28
N ALA A 24 -5.48 17.89 1.78
CA ALA A 24 -6.41 17.40 0.77
C ALA A 24 -7.82 17.08 1.30
N GLY A 25 -8.11 17.38 2.57
CA GLY A 25 -9.43 17.16 3.19
C GLY A 25 -9.58 15.79 3.86
N HIS A 26 -8.48 15.11 4.17
CA HIS A 26 -8.49 13.94 5.05
C HIS A 26 -8.25 14.39 6.49
N ASP A 27 -9.32 14.79 7.18
CA ASP A 27 -9.27 15.32 8.55
C ASP A 27 -8.63 14.36 9.56
N THR A 28 -8.65 13.06 9.25
CA THR A 28 -7.94 12.02 10.02
C THR A 28 -6.66 11.61 9.31
N ALA A 29 -5.56 11.53 10.08
CA ALA A 29 -4.33 10.92 9.59
C ALA A 29 -4.61 9.50 9.05
N PRO A 30 -3.98 9.08 7.95
CA PRO A 30 -4.17 7.73 7.42
C PRO A 30 -3.72 6.70 8.45
N PHE A 31 -4.39 5.55 8.45
CA PHE A 31 -3.90 4.39 9.18
C PHE A 31 -2.66 3.85 8.45
N VAL A 32 -1.52 3.75 9.13
CA VAL A 32 -0.27 3.25 8.56
C VAL A 32 0.19 2.03 9.35
N THR A 33 0.50 0.94 8.65
CA THR A 33 0.98 -0.32 9.24
C THR A 33 2.08 -0.94 8.37
N THR A 34 2.78 -1.92 8.93
CA THR A 34 3.76 -2.76 8.22
C THR A 34 3.18 -4.12 7.81
N HIS A 35 1.86 -4.31 7.88
CA HIS A 35 1.20 -5.55 7.48
C HIS A 35 0.10 -5.28 6.44
N ALA A 36 0.23 -5.89 5.25
CA ALA A 36 -0.72 -5.68 4.15
C ALA A 36 -2.16 -6.07 4.50
N ALA A 37 -2.35 -7.23 5.14
CA ALA A 37 -3.68 -7.71 5.52
C ALA A 37 -4.36 -6.78 6.55
N GLU A 38 -3.62 -6.22 7.50
CA GLU A 38 -4.16 -5.25 8.46
C GLU A 38 -4.67 -4.00 7.76
N ALA A 39 -3.93 -3.45 6.79
CA ALA A 39 -4.37 -2.28 6.03
C ALA A 39 -5.55 -2.57 5.10
N ALA A 40 -5.65 -3.81 4.60
CA ALA A 40 -6.73 -4.24 3.73
C ALA A 40 -8.04 -4.48 4.48
N GLU A 41 -8.02 -4.74 5.79
CA GLU A 41 -9.21 -5.10 6.58
C GLU A 41 -10.41 -4.16 6.31
N GLY A 42 -11.49 -4.72 5.76
CA GLY A 42 -12.73 -4.00 5.44
C GLY A 42 -12.62 -2.91 4.38
N ALA A 43 -11.56 -2.90 3.56
CA ALA A 43 -11.39 -1.92 2.49
C ALA A 43 -12.33 -2.19 1.30
N ASP A 44 -12.92 -1.14 0.73
CA ASP A 44 -13.72 -1.24 -0.51
C ASP A 44 -12.85 -1.52 -1.75
N ALA A 45 -11.58 -1.12 -1.71
CA ALA A 45 -10.63 -1.33 -2.80
C ALA A 45 -9.19 -1.48 -2.27
N VAL A 46 -8.43 -2.40 -2.86
CA VAL A 46 -7.00 -2.62 -2.57
C VAL A 46 -6.19 -2.21 -3.79
N HIS A 47 -5.29 -1.23 -3.61
CA HIS A 47 -4.44 -0.72 -4.67
C HIS A 47 -2.97 -1.10 -4.43
N THR A 48 -2.27 -1.53 -5.48
CA THR A 48 -0.82 -1.75 -5.44
C THR A 48 -0.16 -1.34 -6.76
N ASP A 49 1.17 -1.30 -6.76
CA ASP A 49 2.00 -0.98 -7.92
C ASP A 49 3.29 -1.83 -7.88
N VAL A 50 4.01 -1.89 -9.00
CA VAL A 50 5.33 -2.51 -9.08
C VAL A 50 6.29 -1.83 -8.09
N TRP A 51 7.04 -2.65 -7.35
CA TRP A 51 7.93 -2.11 -6.32
C TRP A 51 9.21 -1.52 -6.89
N ALA A 52 9.66 -1.98 -8.05
CA ALA A 52 10.82 -1.43 -8.75
C ALA A 52 10.37 -0.91 -10.12
N SER A 53 10.73 0.33 -10.43
CA SER A 53 10.39 0.93 -11.73
C SER A 53 11.41 0.49 -12.80
N MET A 54 11.08 0.72 -14.07
CA MET A 54 11.99 0.47 -15.17
C MET A 54 13.30 1.25 -15.00
N GLY A 55 14.45 0.58 -15.17
CA GLY A 55 15.78 1.17 -15.00
C GLY A 55 16.30 1.21 -13.56
N GLN A 56 15.61 0.53 -12.62
CA GLN A 56 16.05 0.37 -11.23
C GLN A 56 16.44 -1.08 -10.92
N GLU A 57 17.14 -1.76 -11.84
CA GLU A 57 17.48 -3.19 -11.67
C GLU A 57 18.28 -3.46 -10.39
N GLU A 58 19.17 -2.53 -10.00
CA GLU A 58 19.96 -2.63 -8.77
C GLU A 58 19.10 -2.55 -7.49
N GLU A 59 17.99 -1.81 -7.53
CA GLU A 59 17.04 -1.73 -6.40
C GLU A 59 16.06 -2.90 -6.37
N SER A 60 15.85 -3.58 -7.51
CA SER A 60 14.82 -4.61 -7.65
C SER A 60 14.95 -5.72 -6.62
N GLU A 61 16.15 -6.23 -6.36
CA GLU A 61 16.35 -7.28 -5.36
C GLU A 61 16.14 -6.78 -3.94
N ALA A 62 16.64 -5.58 -3.63
CA ALA A 62 16.52 -4.99 -2.31
C ALA A 62 15.05 -4.73 -1.97
N ARG A 63 14.28 -4.19 -2.92
CA ARG A 63 12.85 -3.95 -2.77
C ARG A 63 12.05 -5.24 -2.73
N ARG A 64 12.38 -6.26 -3.54
CA ARG A 64 11.75 -7.58 -3.45
C ARG A 64 11.88 -8.18 -2.05
N ARG A 65 13.04 -8.02 -1.40
CA ARG A 65 13.25 -8.46 -0.01
C ARG A 65 12.49 -7.58 0.98
N ALA A 66 12.52 -6.26 0.81
CA ALA A 66 11.85 -5.33 1.73
C ALA A 66 10.32 -5.49 1.72
N PHE A 67 9.74 -5.75 0.54
CA PHE A 67 8.29 -5.91 0.34
C PHE A 67 7.81 -7.35 0.46
N GLU A 68 8.64 -8.25 1.00
CA GLU A 68 8.19 -9.60 1.33
C GLU A 68 6.97 -9.52 2.28
N GLY A 69 5.88 -10.21 1.92
CA GLY A 69 4.62 -10.16 2.66
C GLY A 69 3.67 -9.01 2.31
N PHE A 70 4.03 -8.12 1.37
CA PHE A 70 3.19 -7.04 0.86
C PHE A 70 2.52 -7.34 -0.49
N GLN A 71 2.74 -8.52 -1.05
CA GLN A 71 2.02 -8.97 -2.23
C GLN A 71 0.51 -8.97 -1.95
N VAL A 72 -0.26 -8.39 -2.86
CA VAL A 72 -1.72 -8.52 -2.84
C VAL A 72 -2.08 -9.90 -3.37
N ASP A 73 -2.39 -10.80 -2.46
CA ASP A 73 -2.80 -12.19 -2.71
C ASP A 73 -4.23 -12.44 -2.20
N ASP A 74 -4.72 -13.67 -2.34
CA ASP A 74 -6.05 -14.07 -1.88
C ASP A 74 -6.26 -13.80 -0.39
N ARG A 75 -5.20 -13.91 0.43
CA ARG A 75 -5.27 -13.63 1.88
C ARG A 75 -5.50 -12.13 2.13
N VAL A 76 -4.80 -11.26 1.42
CA VAL A 76 -4.99 -9.80 1.53
C VAL A 76 -6.37 -9.40 1.03
N MET A 77 -6.83 -9.95 -0.09
CA MET A 77 -8.17 -9.65 -0.62
C MET A 77 -9.28 -10.21 0.27
N ALA A 78 -9.10 -11.38 0.88
CA ALA A 78 -10.05 -11.93 1.86
C ALA A 78 -10.20 -11.03 3.10
N ALA A 79 -9.13 -10.34 3.53
CA ALA A 79 -9.22 -9.37 4.61
C ALA A 79 -10.04 -8.13 4.22
N ALA A 80 -9.98 -7.70 2.96
CA ALA A 80 -10.79 -6.59 2.45
C ALA A 80 -12.28 -6.95 2.35
N GLY A 81 -12.59 -8.19 1.97
CA GLY A 81 -13.93 -8.75 1.91
C GLY A 81 -14.41 -8.99 0.48
N ASP A 82 -15.48 -9.78 0.34
CA ASP A 82 -15.92 -10.33 -0.95
C ASP A 82 -16.35 -9.28 -1.99
N ALA A 83 -16.72 -8.07 -1.54
CA ALA A 83 -17.12 -6.96 -2.40
C ALA A 83 -15.94 -6.05 -2.80
N ALA A 84 -14.75 -6.27 -2.24
CA ALA A 84 -13.60 -5.42 -2.48
C ALA A 84 -13.04 -5.62 -3.89
N ILE A 85 -12.62 -4.53 -4.52
CA ILE A 85 -12.00 -4.56 -5.84
C ILE A 85 -10.47 -4.44 -5.75
N PHE A 86 -9.76 -5.17 -6.62
CA PHE A 86 -8.33 -5.00 -6.82
C PHE A 86 -8.06 -3.92 -7.87
N MET A 87 -7.09 -3.04 -7.61
CA MET A 87 -6.66 -1.99 -8.52
C MET A 87 -5.13 -1.97 -8.67
N HIS A 88 -4.68 -1.68 -9.89
CA HIS A 88 -3.27 -1.52 -10.23
C HIS A 88 -3.15 -0.49 -11.37
N CYS A 89 -2.14 0.38 -11.33
CA CYS A 89 -1.98 1.47 -12.33
C CYS A 89 -1.53 0.98 -13.72
N LEU A 90 -0.85 -0.17 -13.76
CA LEU A 90 -0.31 -0.88 -14.92
C LEU A 90 0.93 -0.20 -15.54
N PRO A 91 1.86 -0.99 -16.12
CA PRO A 91 1.89 -2.47 -16.15
C PRO A 91 2.16 -3.07 -14.76
N ALA A 92 1.65 -4.29 -14.53
CA ALA A 92 1.81 -5.05 -13.29
C ALA A 92 2.84 -6.17 -13.44
#